data_AF-A0AAI8NFW7-F1
#
_entry.id   AF-A0AAI8NFW7-F1
#
_cell.length_a   1.000
_cell.length_b   1.000
_cell.length_c   1.000
_cell.angle_alpha   90.00
_cell.angle_beta   90.00
_cell.angle_gamma   90.00
#
_symmetry.space_group_name_H-M   'P 1'
#
loop_
_entity.id
_entity.type
_entity.pdbx_description
1 polymer ?
#
loop_
_entity_poly.entity_id
_entity_poly.type
_entity_poly.pdbx_seq_one_letter_code
_entity_poly.pdbx_strand_id
1 'polypeptide(L)'
;MTPNRSSDQHSAPVRSRAVLTVALAVALAGGLAPAASAAPLPDGLGPCLGAGCPGTWDDPGNKPVTGHDSNINVYVGGNYLVREAAAEAEGRIVTLGNFDMDKRDGASPAYRVGVTDGGSDHLAVGANLTVAPGQRLLAEEGTGSGVVRYGGSLDGTVLPATVNSPDAAASYADLRGDLTDAGRCYAYTGDARRAVTGQALRDGSSTTFEGDGAAPLQIFSVDADLVSGTDGGPTDISFTGIPDGATVLVNVYGDTRTLDSDAVTLPDPDQRRRLLWNFPDATALTLTGAAELEGSVLVGQPASVTTLSLSAVNGRLYTAGSLTHTSAGESGGQQLRAYPFDGELPDCSASSRRAAVQAVAPRSAPEPRPSLPDTGARGGAWLLGGIAAALLAAGTTLVVTARRARRRY
;
A
#
# COMPACT_ATOMS: atom_id res chain seq x y z
N MET A 1 30.62 -32.25 71.47
CA MET A 1 31.67 -32.89 72.30
C MET A 1 32.12 -34.15 71.57
N THR A 2 33.40 -34.13 71.18
CA THR A 2 34.27 -35.25 70.73
C THR A 2 33.92 -36.08 69.47
N PRO A 3 34.97 -36.58 68.78
CA PRO A 3 35.06 -36.68 67.31
C PRO A 3 35.47 -38.09 66.84
N ASN A 4 35.69 -38.30 65.54
CA ASN A 4 36.86 -39.02 64.95
C ASN A 4 36.66 -39.26 63.44
N ARG A 5 37.62 -38.86 62.58
CA ARG A 5 38.74 -39.66 61.99
C ARG A 5 38.23 -40.85 61.17
N SER A 6 38.63 -41.08 59.92
CA SER A 6 40.00 -41.19 59.39
C SER A 6 39.87 -41.28 57.85
N SER A 7 40.57 -40.42 57.11
CA SER A 7 41.72 -40.75 56.24
C SER A 7 41.58 -42.04 55.41
N ASP A 8 41.62 -41.89 54.08
CA ASP A 8 42.63 -42.58 53.28
C ASP A 8 42.92 -41.83 51.98
N GLN A 9 44.17 -41.35 51.89
CA GLN A 9 44.81 -40.92 50.65
C GLN A 9 45.36 -42.17 49.96
N HIS A 10 45.10 -42.33 48.67
CA HIS A 10 45.92 -43.17 47.79
C HIS A 10 46.36 -42.36 46.57
N SER A 11 47.68 -42.31 46.43
CA SER A 11 48.44 -41.62 45.39
C SER A 11 48.17 -42.17 43.99
N ALA A 12 48.30 -41.26 43.02
CA ALA A 12 48.12 -41.44 41.58
C ALA A 12 49.05 -42.48 40.92
N PRO A 13 48.75 -42.83 39.66
CA PRO A 13 49.77 -42.66 38.63
C PRO A 13 49.27 -41.80 37.46
N VAL A 14 50.09 -40.81 37.11
CA VAL A 14 50.03 -40.07 35.86
C VAL A 14 50.22 -41.07 34.71
N ARG A 15 49.25 -41.14 33.78
CA ARG A 15 49.45 -41.75 32.47
C ARG A 15 49.04 -40.81 31.35
N SER A 16 49.99 -40.72 30.44
CA SER A 16 50.09 -39.87 29.26
C SER A 16 48.85 -39.84 28.36
N ARG A 17 48.64 -38.63 27.84
CA ARG A 17 47.86 -38.23 26.67
C ARG A 17 47.73 -39.30 25.58
N ALA A 18 46.49 -39.61 25.24
CA ALA A 18 46.08 -39.90 23.87
C ALA A 18 44.99 -38.87 23.50
N VAL A 19 45.41 -37.79 22.84
CA VAL A 19 44.48 -36.84 22.20
C VAL A 19 43.94 -37.56 20.97
N LEU A 20 42.71 -38.06 21.06
CA LEU A 20 42.01 -38.56 19.88
C LEU A 20 41.48 -37.34 19.13
N THR A 21 42.24 -36.86 18.15
CA THR A 21 41.77 -35.91 17.14
C THR A 21 40.71 -36.61 16.28
N VAL A 22 39.43 -36.41 16.62
CA VAL A 22 38.34 -36.68 15.69
C VAL A 22 38.38 -35.57 14.65
N ALA A 23 38.88 -35.89 13.46
CA ALA A 23 38.84 -35.00 12.31
C ALA A 23 37.37 -34.76 11.92
N LEU A 24 36.92 -33.53 12.16
CA LEU A 24 35.62 -33.02 11.81
C LEU A 24 35.57 -32.81 10.29
N ALA A 25 34.95 -33.73 9.55
CA ALA A 25 34.56 -33.50 8.17
C ALA A 25 33.15 -32.89 8.15
N VAL A 26 33.04 -31.59 8.45
CA VAL A 26 31.84 -30.83 8.08
C VAL A 26 31.91 -30.66 6.56
N ALA A 27 31.09 -31.40 5.84
CA ALA A 27 30.81 -31.12 4.44
C ALA A 27 30.17 -29.73 4.38
N LEU A 28 30.95 -28.72 4.00
CA LEU A 28 30.48 -27.41 3.58
C LEU A 28 29.70 -27.58 2.27
N ALA A 29 28.46 -28.05 2.36
CA ALA A 29 27.44 -27.79 1.35
C ALA A 29 26.96 -26.34 1.54
N GLY A 30 27.86 -25.38 1.31
CA GLY A 30 27.52 -23.97 1.20
C GLY A 30 26.78 -23.78 -0.12
N GLY A 31 25.48 -24.09 -0.12
CA GLY A 31 24.59 -23.49 -1.10
C GLY A 31 24.68 -21.99 -0.90
N LEU A 32 25.22 -21.26 -1.88
CA LEU A 32 25.03 -19.83 -1.98
C LEU A 32 23.52 -19.62 -2.04
N ALA A 33 22.92 -19.24 -0.91
CA ALA A 33 21.57 -18.70 -0.93
C ALA A 33 21.59 -17.55 -1.95
N PRO A 34 20.70 -17.53 -2.94
CA PRO A 34 20.64 -16.40 -3.86
C PRO A 34 20.53 -15.15 -2.99
N ALA A 35 21.41 -14.18 -3.23
CA ALA A 35 21.31 -12.87 -2.61
C ALA A 35 19.87 -12.41 -2.84
N ALA A 36 19.08 -12.33 -1.78
CA ALA A 36 17.77 -11.71 -1.85
C ALA A 36 18.05 -10.29 -2.31
N SER A 37 17.70 -10.00 -3.56
CA SER A 37 17.73 -8.63 -4.03
C SER A 37 16.72 -7.87 -3.18
N ALA A 38 16.98 -6.59 -2.93
CA ALA A 38 16.08 -5.75 -2.18
C ALA A 38 15.25 -4.92 -3.18
N ALA A 39 13.97 -4.71 -2.89
CA ALA A 39 13.04 -3.99 -3.75
C ALA A 39 12.04 -3.18 -2.91
N PRO A 40 11.51 -2.05 -3.42
CA PRO A 40 10.44 -1.33 -2.76
C PRO A 40 9.14 -2.16 -2.71
N LEU A 41 8.10 -1.61 -2.08
CA LEU A 41 6.74 -2.12 -2.23
C LEU A 41 6.35 -2.22 -3.74
N PRO A 42 5.49 -3.19 -4.11
CA PRO A 42 5.13 -3.42 -5.50
C PRO A 42 4.56 -2.16 -6.18
N ASP A 43 4.77 -2.07 -7.49
CA ASP A 43 4.28 -0.99 -8.37
C ASP A 43 4.61 0.44 -7.91
N GLY A 44 5.69 0.60 -7.15
CA GLY A 44 6.13 1.91 -6.67
C GLY A 44 5.21 2.48 -5.57
N LEU A 45 4.39 1.64 -4.92
CA LEU A 45 3.50 2.05 -3.83
C LEU A 45 4.25 2.60 -2.60
N GLY A 46 5.55 2.34 -2.45
CA GLY A 46 6.31 2.73 -1.25
C GLY A 46 6.70 4.22 -1.21
N PRO A 47 7.53 4.72 -2.12
CA PRO A 47 8.04 6.08 -2.03
C PRO A 47 6.95 7.13 -2.23
N CYS A 48 7.20 8.35 -1.78
CA CYS A 48 6.36 9.49 -2.13
C CYS A 48 6.38 9.73 -3.64
N LEU A 49 5.23 10.05 -4.23
CA LEU A 49 5.07 10.27 -5.66
C LEU A 49 4.68 11.73 -5.99
N GLY A 50 5.38 12.32 -6.96
CA GLY A 50 5.03 13.60 -7.56
C GLY A 50 5.90 14.78 -7.08
N ALA A 51 5.73 15.93 -7.72
CA ALA A 51 6.53 17.12 -7.44
C ALA A 51 6.21 17.78 -6.09
N GLY A 52 5.10 17.40 -5.46
CA GLY A 52 4.69 17.88 -4.14
C GLY A 52 5.37 17.18 -2.97
N CYS A 53 6.16 16.12 -3.21
CA CYS A 53 6.80 15.37 -2.13
C CYS A 53 7.66 16.27 -1.24
N PRO A 54 7.44 16.26 0.08
CA PRO A 54 8.22 17.09 0.98
C PRO A 54 9.67 16.57 1.04
N GLY A 55 10.62 17.50 1.15
CA GLY A 55 12.04 17.16 1.29
C GLY A 55 12.38 16.55 2.67
N THR A 56 11.55 16.82 3.67
CA THR A 56 11.65 16.29 5.04
C THR A 56 10.25 15.98 5.53
N TRP A 57 10.11 14.90 6.30
CA TRP A 57 8.84 14.53 6.93
C TRP A 57 8.86 14.95 8.38
N ASP A 58 7.88 15.77 8.77
CA ASP A 58 7.75 16.22 10.15
C ASP A 58 7.40 15.05 11.08
N ASP A 59 7.80 15.17 12.34
CA ASP A 59 7.29 14.28 13.39
C ASP A 59 5.77 14.44 13.52
N PRO A 60 5.05 13.34 13.84
CA PRO A 60 3.60 13.33 13.93
C PRO A 60 3.08 14.42 14.88
N GLY A 61 1.96 15.03 14.50
CA GLY A 61 1.30 16.05 15.29
C GLY A 61 0.42 16.97 14.44
N ASN A 62 -0.28 17.88 15.11
CA ASN A 62 -1.21 18.82 14.48
C ASN A 62 -0.47 20.02 13.86
N LYS A 63 0.38 19.74 12.86
CA LYS A 63 1.13 20.76 12.12
C LYS A 63 0.48 20.99 10.75
N PRO A 64 0.65 22.19 10.15
CA PRO A 64 0.26 22.41 8.76
C PRO A 64 1.00 21.44 7.83
N VAL A 65 0.34 21.08 6.75
CA VAL A 65 0.88 20.14 5.77
C VAL A 65 1.94 20.83 4.92
N THR A 66 3.14 20.25 4.87
CA THR A 66 4.32 20.84 4.23
C THR A 66 4.67 20.23 2.86
N GLY A 67 3.89 19.25 2.39
CA GLY A 67 4.00 18.64 1.06
C GLY A 67 2.88 17.64 0.77
N HIS A 68 2.86 17.13 -0.46
CA HIS A 68 1.80 16.27 -0.98
C HIS A 68 2.36 15.01 -1.63
N ASP A 69 1.95 13.87 -1.12
CA ASP A 69 2.17 12.57 -1.74
C ASP A 69 1.00 12.23 -2.67
N SER A 70 1.27 12.09 -3.96
CA SER A 70 0.28 11.66 -4.96
C SER A 70 0.11 10.15 -5.02
N ASN A 71 0.89 9.39 -4.23
CA ASN A 71 0.81 7.94 -4.14
C ASN A 71 -0.37 7.51 -3.26
N ILE A 72 -0.77 6.24 -3.37
CA ILE A 72 -1.85 5.68 -2.55
C ILE A 72 -1.33 5.53 -1.11
N ASN A 73 -1.93 6.24 -0.17
CA ASN A 73 -1.62 6.06 1.25
C ASN A 73 -2.44 4.92 1.86
N VAL A 74 -3.71 4.83 1.50
CA VAL A 74 -4.64 3.82 2.00
C VAL A 74 -5.23 3.04 0.84
N TYR A 75 -5.08 1.71 0.87
CA TYR A 75 -5.68 0.80 -0.09
C TYR A 75 -6.49 -0.28 0.62
N VAL A 76 -7.73 -0.46 0.18
CA VAL A 76 -8.68 -1.46 0.71
C VAL A 76 -9.23 -2.29 -0.44
N GLY A 77 -8.85 -3.56 -0.51
CA GLY A 77 -9.30 -4.48 -1.57
C GLY A 77 -10.76 -4.95 -1.43
N GLY A 78 -11.36 -4.74 -0.25
CA GLY A 78 -12.75 -5.04 0.10
C GLY A 78 -13.56 -3.79 0.41
N ASN A 79 -14.40 -3.84 1.45
CA ASN A 79 -15.20 -2.70 1.90
C ASN A 79 -14.42 -1.83 2.90
N TYR A 80 -14.66 -0.53 2.88
CA TYR A 80 -14.13 0.41 3.84
C TYR A 80 -15.27 1.02 4.67
N LEU A 81 -15.32 0.64 5.95
CA LEU A 81 -16.28 1.11 6.93
C LEU A 81 -15.65 2.17 7.83
N VAL A 82 -16.34 3.30 8.01
CA VAL A 82 -16.02 4.32 9.01
C VAL A 82 -17.07 4.26 10.10
N ARG A 83 -16.65 4.06 11.34
CA ARG A 83 -17.52 3.83 12.51
C ARG A 83 -17.13 4.71 13.68
N GLU A 84 -18.02 4.75 14.67
CA GLU A 84 -17.75 5.38 15.97
C GLU A 84 -17.22 6.83 15.79
N ALA A 85 -16.16 7.22 16.50
CA ALA A 85 -15.58 8.56 16.43
C ALA A 85 -14.30 8.66 15.57
N ALA A 86 -14.04 7.71 14.65
CA ALA A 86 -12.90 7.77 13.72
C ALA A 86 -12.88 9.07 12.90
N ALA A 87 -11.73 9.74 12.76
CA ALA A 87 -11.71 11.14 12.34
C ALA A 87 -11.29 11.35 10.88
N GLU A 88 -10.22 10.69 10.44
CA GLU A 88 -9.57 11.09 9.19
C GLU A 88 -8.77 9.97 8.51
N ALA A 89 -8.57 10.11 7.19
CA ALA A 89 -7.52 9.44 6.44
C ALA A 89 -6.85 10.42 5.48
N GLU A 90 -5.53 10.50 5.51
CA GLU A 90 -4.73 11.40 4.70
C GLU A 90 -4.22 10.75 3.40
N GLY A 91 -3.77 11.58 2.46
CA GLY A 91 -3.22 11.14 1.17
C GLY A 91 -4.29 10.63 0.20
N ARG A 92 -3.88 9.85 -0.82
CA ARG A 92 -4.85 9.19 -1.73
C ARG A 92 -5.36 7.90 -1.12
N ILE A 93 -6.68 7.73 -1.13
CA ILE A 93 -7.38 6.56 -0.59
C ILE A 93 -8.11 5.83 -1.72
N VAL A 94 -8.01 4.51 -1.72
CA VAL A 94 -8.71 3.64 -2.66
C VAL A 94 -9.42 2.53 -1.90
N THR A 95 -10.69 2.31 -2.22
CA THR A 95 -11.42 1.10 -1.85
C THR A 95 -12.05 0.47 -3.09
N LEU A 96 -11.81 -0.82 -3.32
CA LEU A 96 -12.42 -1.53 -4.46
C LEU A 96 -13.91 -1.82 -4.23
N GLY A 97 -14.31 -1.99 -2.96
CA GLY A 97 -15.69 -2.28 -2.57
C GLY A 97 -16.48 -1.02 -2.25
N ASN A 98 -17.39 -1.16 -1.29
CA ASN A 98 -18.20 -0.06 -0.80
C ASN A 98 -17.39 0.81 0.16
N PHE A 99 -17.70 2.10 0.17
CA PHE A 99 -17.36 3.00 1.26
C PHE A 99 -18.63 3.30 2.05
N ASP A 100 -18.61 3.06 3.35
CA ASP A 100 -19.79 3.24 4.19
C ASP A 100 -19.40 3.92 5.51
N MET A 101 -19.96 5.09 5.74
CA MET A 101 -19.72 5.91 6.92
C MET A 101 -20.99 5.98 7.77
N ASP A 102 -20.89 5.43 8.98
CA ASP A 102 -21.97 5.43 9.98
C ASP A 102 -21.35 5.59 11.38
N LYS A 103 -21.14 6.85 11.73
CA LYS A 103 -20.53 7.26 13.01
C LYS A 103 -21.56 7.25 14.13
N ARG A 104 -21.13 7.02 15.36
CA ARG A 104 -22.05 7.01 16.51
C ARG A 104 -22.62 8.39 16.80
N ASP A 105 -23.80 8.41 17.42
CA ASP A 105 -24.37 9.64 17.98
C ASP A 105 -23.44 10.28 19.02
N GLY A 106 -23.38 11.61 19.02
CA GLY A 106 -22.53 12.39 19.93
C GLY A 106 -21.06 12.48 19.54
N ALA A 107 -20.59 11.73 18.55
CA ALA A 107 -19.29 11.96 17.91
C ALA A 107 -19.36 13.14 16.92
N SER A 108 -18.19 13.61 16.46
CA SER A 108 -18.15 14.52 15.30
C SER A 108 -18.87 13.87 14.12
N PRO A 109 -19.80 14.54 13.43
CA PRO A 109 -20.49 13.97 12.27
C PRO A 109 -19.62 13.96 11.00
N ALA A 110 -18.36 14.42 11.08
CA ALA A 110 -17.46 14.52 9.95
C ALA A 110 -16.43 13.38 9.92
N TYR A 111 -16.12 12.90 8.71
CA TYR A 111 -14.92 12.14 8.42
C TYR A 111 -14.17 12.85 7.29
N ARG A 112 -12.87 13.09 7.46
CA ARG A 112 -12.05 13.77 6.44
C ARG A 112 -11.23 12.75 5.64
N VAL A 113 -11.14 12.99 4.34
CA VAL A 113 -10.31 12.21 3.43
C VAL A 113 -9.41 13.14 2.63
N GLY A 114 -8.15 12.73 2.48
CA GLY A 114 -7.17 13.42 1.67
C GLY A 114 -6.59 14.68 2.29
N VAL A 115 -5.39 15.01 1.79
CA VAL A 115 -4.58 16.19 2.12
C VAL A 115 -3.68 16.56 0.92
N THR A 116 -4.18 16.36 -0.31
CA THR A 116 -3.40 16.63 -1.53
C THR A 116 -3.88 17.89 -2.21
N ASP A 117 -2.95 18.68 -2.74
CA ASP A 117 -3.26 19.85 -3.54
C ASP A 117 -4.08 19.50 -4.79
N GLY A 118 -5.14 20.30 -4.99
CA GLY A 118 -5.86 20.56 -6.24
C GLY A 118 -5.85 19.50 -7.34
N GLY A 119 -6.95 18.75 -7.45
CA GLY A 119 -7.41 18.17 -8.72
C GLY A 119 -7.16 16.66 -8.93
N SER A 120 -6.46 15.99 -8.01
CA SER A 120 -6.43 14.52 -7.99
C SER A 120 -7.54 13.93 -7.11
N ASP A 121 -7.89 12.66 -7.36
CA ASP A 121 -8.84 11.95 -6.51
C ASP A 121 -8.25 11.76 -5.11
N HIS A 122 -8.95 12.27 -4.09
CA HIS A 122 -8.64 12.00 -2.67
C HIS A 122 -9.16 10.63 -2.26
N LEU A 123 -10.34 10.27 -2.76
CA LEU A 123 -10.98 8.98 -2.52
C LEU A 123 -11.53 8.41 -3.83
N ALA A 124 -11.13 7.18 -4.15
CA ALA A 124 -11.75 6.37 -5.20
C ALA A 124 -12.49 5.18 -4.58
N VAL A 125 -13.79 5.06 -4.89
CA VAL A 125 -14.69 4.00 -4.41
C VAL A 125 -15.16 3.16 -5.58
N GLY A 126 -14.82 1.88 -5.62
CA GLY A 126 -15.19 0.99 -6.72
C GLY A 126 -16.69 0.68 -6.80
N ALA A 127 -17.39 0.69 -5.66
CA ALA A 127 -18.82 0.41 -5.58
C ALA A 127 -19.62 1.58 -4.98
N ASN A 128 -20.53 1.31 -4.05
CA ASN A 128 -21.43 2.31 -3.48
C ASN A 128 -20.71 3.16 -2.43
N LEU A 129 -21.09 4.44 -2.35
CA LEU A 129 -20.69 5.36 -1.30
C LEU A 129 -21.92 5.74 -0.47
N THR A 130 -21.90 5.37 0.80
CA THR A 130 -22.97 5.68 1.76
C THR A 130 -22.43 6.52 2.90
N VAL A 131 -23.10 7.62 3.22
CA VAL A 131 -22.86 8.45 4.41
C VAL A 131 -24.17 8.55 5.18
N ALA A 132 -24.17 8.14 6.45
CA ALA A 132 -25.36 8.12 7.28
C ALA A 132 -26.01 9.52 7.42
N PRO A 133 -27.34 9.60 7.61
CA PRO A 133 -28.05 10.88 7.74
C PRO A 133 -27.44 11.79 8.81
N GLY A 134 -27.28 13.07 8.48
CA GLY A 134 -26.69 14.06 9.39
C GLY A 134 -25.16 14.04 9.47
N GLN A 135 -24.50 13.11 8.78
CA GLN A 135 -23.05 13.00 8.70
C GLN A 135 -22.51 13.53 7.37
N ARG A 136 -21.20 13.81 7.31
CA ARG A 136 -20.53 14.38 6.14
C ARG A 136 -19.14 13.79 5.91
N LEU A 137 -18.89 13.36 4.68
CA LEU A 137 -17.54 13.05 4.18
C LEU A 137 -16.92 14.34 3.60
N LEU A 138 -15.73 14.72 4.07
CA LEU A 138 -15.05 15.95 3.69
C LEU A 138 -13.75 15.63 2.93
N ALA A 139 -13.67 16.04 1.67
CA ALA A 139 -12.47 15.98 0.82
C ALA A 139 -11.85 17.37 0.61
N GLU A 140 -11.89 18.20 1.65
CA GLU A 140 -11.34 19.55 1.68
C GLU A 140 -10.61 19.78 3.00
N GLU A 141 -9.52 20.54 2.95
CA GLU A 141 -8.82 21.04 4.13
C GLU A 141 -8.24 22.42 3.84
N GLY A 142 -8.62 23.42 4.65
CA GLY A 142 -8.22 24.80 4.43
C GLY A 142 -8.64 25.30 3.05
N THR A 143 -7.67 25.56 2.17
CA THR A 143 -7.90 25.96 0.77
C THR A 143 -7.72 24.81 -0.23
N GLY A 144 -7.23 23.65 0.22
CA GLY A 144 -7.06 22.45 -0.58
C GLY A 144 -8.36 21.67 -0.69
N SER A 145 -8.62 21.10 -1.86
CA SER A 145 -9.73 20.17 -2.08
C SER A 145 -9.38 19.13 -3.14
N GLY A 146 -9.99 17.96 -3.02
CA GLY A 146 -9.87 16.88 -3.98
C GLY A 146 -11.21 16.29 -4.37
N VAL A 147 -11.15 15.37 -5.31
CA VAL A 147 -12.35 14.72 -5.86
C VAL A 147 -12.62 13.41 -5.13
N VAL A 148 -13.88 13.18 -4.77
CA VAL A 148 -14.36 11.86 -4.39
C VAL A 148 -15.01 11.19 -5.60
N ARG A 149 -14.41 10.12 -6.10
CA ARG A 149 -14.92 9.36 -7.24
C ARG A 149 -15.57 8.06 -6.77
N TYR A 150 -16.73 7.70 -7.32
CA TYR A 150 -17.47 6.50 -6.92
C TYR A 150 -18.08 5.77 -8.13
N GLY A 151 -18.09 4.44 -8.09
CA GLY A 151 -18.56 3.59 -9.19
C GLY A 151 -20.05 3.25 -9.16
N GLY A 152 -20.63 3.13 -7.97
CA GLY A 152 -22.02 2.72 -7.75
C GLY A 152 -22.95 3.91 -7.48
N SER A 153 -23.86 3.73 -6.52
CA SER A 153 -24.73 4.81 -6.03
C SER A 153 -24.04 5.65 -4.95
N LEU A 154 -24.48 6.90 -4.83
CA LEU A 154 -24.17 7.78 -3.71
C LEU A 154 -25.43 8.01 -2.88
N ASP A 155 -25.35 7.74 -1.58
CA ASP A 155 -26.35 8.15 -0.59
C ASP A 155 -25.67 8.95 0.54
N GLY A 156 -26.26 10.05 0.97
CA GLY A 156 -25.71 10.95 1.98
C GLY A 156 -24.91 12.16 1.47
N THR A 157 -24.13 12.78 2.37
CA THR A 157 -23.46 14.06 2.12
C THR A 157 -21.95 13.92 1.94
N VAL A 158 -21.44 14.38 0.80
CA VAL A 158 -20.01 14.43 0.48
C VAL A 158 -19.67 15.83 -0.04
N LEU A 159 -18.60 16.43 0.47
CA LEU A 159 -18.15 17.78 0.13
C LEU A 159 -16.67 17.77 -0.26
N PRO A 160 -16.21 18.66 -1.17
CA PRO A 160 -17.01 19.64 -1.91
C PRO A 160 -17.55 19.09 -3.24
N ALA A 161 -16.84 18.15 -3.88
CA ALA A 161 -17.17 17.63 -5.20
C ALA A 161 -17.13 16.10 -5.22
N THR A 162 -18.08 15.52 -5.95
CA THR A 162 -18.10 14.09 -6.26
C THR A 162 -18.19 13.86 -7.76
N VAL A 163 -17.66 12.74 -8.22
CA VAL A 163 -17.79 12.29 -9.60
C VAL A 163 -18.23 10.83 -9.63
N ASN A 164 -19.38 10.57 -10.24
CA ASN A 164 -19.77 9.20 -10.56
C ASN A 164 -18.98 8.71 -11.78
N SER A 165 -18.25 7.62 -11.63
CA SER A 165 -17.45 6.98 -12.68
C SER A 165 -17.51 5.48 -12.46
N PRO A 166 -18.22 4.69 -13.28
CA PRO A 166 -18.37 3.25 -13.09
C PRO A 166 -17.04 2.47 -12.96
N ASP A 167 -15.95 3.05 -13.44
CA ASP A 167 -14.57 2.56 -13.41
C ASP A 167 -13.70 3.25 -12.34
N ALA A 168 -14.29 3.90 -11.34
CA ALA A 168 -13.62 4.74 -10.34
C ALA A 168 -12.36 4.11 -9.72
N ALA A 169 -12.41 2.81 -9.40
CA ALA A 169 -11.30 2.08 -8.81
C ALA A 169 -10.70 1.01 -9.76
N ALA A 170 -11.11 0.96 -11.02
CA ALA A 170 -10.76 -0.12 -11.95
C ALA A 170 -9.25 -0.20 -12.21
N SER A 171 -8.56 0.95 -12.27
CA SER A 171 -7.10 1.01 -12.46
C SER A 171 -6.31 0.43 -11.28
N TYR A 172 -6.95 0.21 -10.14
CA TYR A 172 -6.32 -0.29 -8.92
C TYR A 172 -6.69 -1.75 -8.61
N ALA A 173 -7.49 -2.40 -9.46
CA ALA A 173 -8.03 -3.73 -9.17
C ALA A 173 -6.95 -4.80 -8.98
N ASP A 174 -5.90 -4.75 -9.80
CA ASP A 174 -4.81 -5.75 -9.78
C ASP A 174 -3.95 -5.64 -8.52
N LEU A 175 -3.86 -4.44 -7.90
CA LEU A 175 -3.12 -4.23 -6.65
C LEU A 175 -3.57 -5.16 -5.53
N ARG A 176 -4.84 -5.60 -5.53
CA ARG A 176 -5.33 -6.57 -4.55
C ARG A 176 -4.53 -7.87 -4.60
N GLY A 177 -4.30 -8.39 -5.81
CA GLY A 177 -3.52 -9.60 -6.03
C GLY A 177 -2.04 -9.37 -5.77
N ASP A 178 -1.50 -8.24 -6.24
CA ASP A 178 -0.09 -7.90 -6.06
C ASP A 178 0.29 -7.74 -4.59
N LEU A 179 -0.58 -7.13 -3.77
CA LEU A 179 -0.38 -6.99 -2.33
C LEU A 179 -0.50 -8.34 -1.59
N THR A 180 -1.38 -9.24 -2.04
CA THR A 180 -1.44 -10.62 -1.52
C THR A 180 -0.15 -11.37 -1.81
N ASP A 181 0.32 -11.32 -3.07
CA ASP A 181 1.53 -11.99 -3.49
C ASP A 181 2.77 -11.40 -2.81
N ALA A 182 2.83 -10.08 -2.66
CA ALA A 182 3.90 -9.38 -1.94
C ALA A 182 3.90 -9.74 -0.46
N GLY A 183 2.75 -9.65 0.23
CA GLY A 183 2.64 -9.99 1.65
C GLY A 183 3.05 -11.43 1.94
N ARG A 184 2.60 -12.38 1.12
CA ARG A 184 3.04 -13.78 1.19
C ARG A 184 4.54 -13.89 0.92
N CYS A 185 5.04 -13.24 -0.13
CA CYS A 185 6.45 -13.28 -0.47
C CYS A 185 7.33 -12.70 0.64
N TYR A 186 6.94 -11.62 1.33
CA TYR A 186 7.72 -11.02 2.42
C TYR A 186 7.80 -11.93 3.66
N ALA A 187 6.84 -12.82 3.84
CA ALA A 187 6.81 -13.76 4.95
C ALA A 187 7.41 -15.15 4.61
N TYR A 188 7.29 -15.58 3.35
CA TYR A 188 7.59 -16.96 2.96
C TYR A 188 8.55 -17.08 1.77
N THR A 189 9.35 -18.15 1.79
CA THR A 189 10.10 -18.69 0.64
C THR A 189 9.53 -20.08 0.33
N GLY A 190 8.61 -20.16 -0.64
CA GLY A 190 7.77 -21.34 -0.81
C GLY A 190 6.80 -21.47 0.36
N ASP A 191 6.83 -22.61 1.05
CA ASP A 191 6.04 -22.84 2.28
C ASP A 191 6.84 -22.59 3.57
N ALA A 192 8.16 -22.39 3.46
CA ALA A 192 9.02 -22.09 4.59
C ALA A 192 8.95 -20.59 4.90
N ARG A 193 9.00 -20.25 6.19
CA ARG A 193 9.15 -18.85 6.60
C ARG A 193 10.52 -18.32 6.20
N ARG A 194 10.58 -17.02 5.93
CA ARG A 194 11.86 -16.35 5.68
C ARG A 194 12.78 -16.46 6.89
N ALA A 195 14.08 -16.55 6.60
CA ALA A 195 15.10 -16.46 7.62
C ALA A 195 15.02 -15.10 8.31
N VAL A 196 15.03 -15.11 9.65
CA VAL A 196 15.04 -13.91 10.47
C VAL A 196 16.46 -13.37 10.59
N THR A 197 16.58 -12.06 10.77
CA THR A 197 17.84 -11.37 11.11
C THR A 197 17.73 -10.62 12.43
N GLY A 198 16.66 -10.89 13.17
CA GLY A 198 16.42 -10.35 14.50
C GLY A 198 15.46 -11.25 15.26
N GLN A 199 15.18 -10.89 16.51
CA GLN A 199 14.30 -11.63 17.39
C GLN A 199 13.30 -10.70 18.08
N ALA A 200 12.10 -11.21 18.32
CA ALA A 200 11.10 -10.53 19.14
C ALA A 200 11.17 -11.08 20.56
N LEU A 201 11.59 -10.23 21.51
CA LEU A 201 11.69 -10.53 22.92
C LEU A 201 10.45 -10.00 23.63
N ARG A 202 9.75 -10.87 24.36
CA ARG A 202 8.61 -10.48 25.20
C ARG A 202 8.99 -10.56 26.66
N ASP A 203 8.79 -9.47 27.38
CA ASP A 203 9.01 -9.40 28.81
C ASP A 203 7.94 -8.54 29.47
N GLY A 204 7.16 -9.15 30.38
CA GLY A 204 6.06 -8.48 31.06
C GLY A 204 5.07 -7.82 30.09
N SER A 205 4.97 -6.49 30.15
CA SER A 205 4.12 -5.66 29.30
C SER A 205 4.83 -5.14 28.05
N SER A 206 6.04 -5.59 27.72
CA SER A 206 6.80 -5.09 26.56
C SER A 206 7.12 -6.17 25.53
N THR A 207 7.11 -5.77 24.26
CA THR A 207 7.71 -6.49 23.13
C THR A 207 8.86 -5.66 22.56
N THR A 208 10.09 -6.18 22.65
CA THR A 208 11.29 -5.58 22.04
C THR A 208 11.70 -6.36 20.80
N PHE A 209 11.82 -5.69 19.66
CA PHE A 209 12.38 -6.23 18.43
C PHE A 209 13.88 -5.91 18.40
N GLU A 210 14.71 -6.91 18.67
CA GLU A 210 16.16 -6.80 18.68
C GLU A 210 16.74 -7.29 17.34
N GLY A 211 17.27 -6.35 16.55
CA GLY A 211 17.97 -6.65 15.30
C GLY A 211 19.37 -7.23 15.53
N ASP A 212 19.98 -7.76 14.46
CA ASP A 212 21.34 -8.31 14.51
C ASP A 212 22.45 -7.25 14.52
N GLY A 213 22.11 -5.96 14.42
CA GLY A 213 23.06 -4.86 14.38
C GLY A 213 23.90 -4.77 13.09
N ALA A 214 23.58 -5.54 12.05
CA ALA A 214 24.38 -5.59 10.82
C ALA A 214 23.57 -5.62 9.51
N ALA A 215 22.46 -6.37 9.44
CA ALA A 215 21.73 -6.54 8.21
C ALA A 215 20.99 -5.25 7.79
N PRO A 216 21.01 -4.88 6.49
CA PRO A 216 20.26 -3.73 5.99
C PRO A 216 18.74 -3.98 5.97
N LEU A 217 18.31 -5.24 6.07
CA LEU A 217 16.93 -5.65 6.23
C LEU A 217 16.82 -6.50 7.49
N GLN A 218 16.09 -6.00 8.48
CA GLN A 218 15.79 -6.62 9.76
C GLN A 218 14.47 -7.38 9.67
N ILE A 219 14.51 -8.70 9.57
CA ILE A 219 13.31 -9.56 9.45
C ILE A 219 13.00 -10.19 10.81
N PHE A 220 11.79 -9.95 11.29
CA PHE A 220 11.24 -10.52 12.50
C PHE A 220 10.08 -11.48 12.19
N SER A 221 9.95 -12.53 13.00
CA SER A 221 8.86 -13.51 12.92
C SER A 221 8.12 -13.53 14.25
N VAL A 222 6.80 -13.29 14.22
CA VAL A 222 5.94 -13.26 15.40
C VAL A 222 4.77 -14.22 15.23
N ASP A 223 4.60 -15.13 16.18
CA ASP A 223 3.58 -16.20 16.17
C ASP A 223 2.46 -16.00 17.20
N ALA A 224 2.26 -14.77 17.65
CA ALA A 224 1.32 -14.45 18.71
C ALA A 224 0.80 -13.02 18.57
N ASP A 225 -0.30 -12.73 19.27
CA ASP A 225 -0.82 -11.36 19.40
C ASP A 225 0.21 -10.46 20.07
N LEU A 226 0.42 -9.26 19.54
CA LEU A 226 1.30 -8.22 20.09
C LEU A 226 0.55 -7.48 21.20
N VAL A 227 0.51 -8.13 22.36
CA VAL A 227 -0.16 -7.69 23.59
C VAL A 227 0.73 -7.99 24.79
N SER A 228 0.43 -7.41 25.94
CA SER A 228 1.11 -7.65 27.20
C SER A 228 1.09 -9.15 27.53
N GLY A 229 2.26 -9.71 27.84
CA GLY A 229 2.40 -11.10 28.26
C GLY A 229 1.84 -11.39 29.66
N THR A 230 1.44 -10.36 30.41
CA THR A 230 0.96 -10.49 31.80
C THR A 230 -0.56 -10.65 31.87
N ASP A 231 -1.29 -9.86 31.10
CA ASP A 231 -2.76 -9.74 31.19
C ASP A 231 -3.45 -9.71 29.81
N GLY A 232 -2.69 -9.75 28.71
CA GLY A 232 -3.23 -9.66 27.35
C GLY A 232 -3.72 -8.27 26.96
N GLY A 233 -3.42 -7.23 27.76
CA GLY A 233 -3.73 -5.84 27.45
C GLY A 233 -2.68 -5.16 26.55
N PRO A 234 -2.65 -3.81 26.53
CA PRO A 234 -1.68 -3.05 25.74
C PRO A 234 -0.22 -3.41 26.05
N THR A 235 0.65 -3.37 25.04
CA THR A 235 2.09 -3.61 25.17
C THR A 235 2.94 -2.45 24.71
N ASP A 236 4.04 -2.20 25.41
CA ASP A 236 5.12 -1.31 24.95
C ASP A 236 5.93 -2.00 23.85
N ILE A 237 5.99 -1.39 22.68
CA ILE A 237 6.77 -1.87 21.54
C ILE A 237 8.05 -1.04 21.44
N SER A 238 9.20 -1.68 21.34
CA SER A 238 10.47 -1.00 21.08
C SER A 238 11.34 -1.75 20.06
N PHE A 239 12.25 -1.03 19.43
CA PHE A 239 13.21 -1.57 18.48
C PHE A 239 14.63 -1.24 18.93
N THR A 240 15.51 -2.24 18.96
CA THR A 240 16.91 -2.10 19.37
C THR A 240 17.81 -2.86 18.40
N GLY A 241 19.10 -2.51 18.35
CA GLY A 241 20.04 -3.20 17.46
C GLY A 241 19.70 -3.07 15.97
N ILE A 242 18.95 -2.04 15.58
CA ILE A 242 18.62 -1.75 14.17
C ILE A 242 19.71 -0.84 13.60
N PRO A 243 20.41 -1.23 12.52
CA PRO A 243 21.39 -0.36 11.88
C PRO A 243 20.75 0.89 11.27
N ASP A 244 21.48 2.00 11.24
CA ASP A 244 21.02 3.25 10.62
C ASP A 244 20.58 3.02 9.17
N GLY A 245 19.38 3.49 8.84
CA GLY A 245 18.79 3.35 7.50
C GLY A 245 18.32 1.95 7.13
N ALA A 246 18.40 0.96 8.04
CA ALA A 246 17.91 -0.38 7.79
C ALA A 246 16.37 -0.40 7.64
N THR A 247 15.90 -1.34 6.82
CA THR A 247 14.47 -1.66 6.72
C THR A 247 14.10 -2.66 7.79
N VAL A 248 12.97 -2.45 8.47
CA VAL A 248 12.41 -3.38 9.43
C VAL A 248 11.15 -4.00 8.84
N LEU A 249 11.13 -5.33 8.77
CA LEU A 249 9.99 -6.13 8.34
C LEU A 249 9.56 -7.03 9.49
N VAL A 250 8.40 -6.73 10.07
CA VAL A 250 7.79 -7.58 11.10
C VAL A 250 6.71 -8.44 10.47
N ASN A 251 6.98 -9.73 10.30
CA ASN A 251 5.98 -10.69 9.85
C ASN A 251 5.23 -11.27 11.05
N VAL A 252 3.92 -11.02 11.11
CA VAL A 252 3.02 -11.54 12.15
C VAL A 252 2.13 -12.62 11.54
N TYR A 253 2.40 -13.87 11.91
CA TYR A 253 1.79 -15.06 11.31
C TYR A 253 0.54 -15.48 12.05
N GLY A 254 -0.49 -15.96 11.35
CA GLY A 254 -1.69 -16.56 11.93
C GLY A 254 -2.99 -15.92 11.44
N ASP A 255 -4.07 -16.69 11.53
CA ASP A 255 -5.38 -16.33 10.93
C ASP A 255 -6.09 -15.20 11.67
N THR A 256 -5.91 -15.12 12.99
CA THR A 256 -6.48 -14.09 13.87
C THR A 256 -5.36 -13.45 14.67
N ARG A 257 -5.26 -12.12 14.59
CA ARG A 257 -4.23 -11.37 15.31
C ARG A 257 -4.76 -10.10 15.94
N THR A 258 -4.19 -9.79 17.09
CA THR A 258 -4.34 -8.49 17.76
C THR A 258 -2.96 -7.84 17.92
N LEU A 259 -2.89 -6.55 17.61
CA LEU A 259 -1.84 -5.64 18.07
C LEU A 259 -2.52 -4.61 18.96
N ASP A 260 -2.15 -4.60 20.23
CA ASP A 260 -2.63 -3.64 21.24
C ASP A 260 -1.42 -2.88 21.80
N SER A 261 -1.18 -1.65 21.36
CA SER A 261 0.04 -0.90 21.70
C SER A 261 -0.21 0.22 22.71
N ASP A 262 0.60 0.26 23.78
CA ASP A 262 0.58 1.34 24.78
C ASP A 262 1.56 2.46 24.44
N ALA A 263 2.78 2.09 24.01
CA ALA A 263 3.79 2.98 23.45
C ALA A 263 4.55 2.30 22.31
N VAL A 264 5.05 3.09 21.35
CA VAL A 264 5.97 2.62 20.30
C VAL A 264 7.22 3.48 20.31
N THR A 265 8.38 2.86 20.56
CA THR A 265 9.68 3.55 20.60
C THR A 265 10.56 3.11 19.43
N LEU A 266 10.83 4.04 18.52
CA LEU A 266 11.78 3.85 17.43
C LEU A 266 13.21 4.26 17.86
N PRO A 267 14.27 3.64 17.30
CA PRO A 267 15.65 4.05 17.54
C PRO A 267 15.94 5.44 16.97
N ASP A 268 15.25 5.80 15.89
CA ASP A 268 15.31 7.08 15.20
C ASP A 268 13.96 7.37 14.51
N PRO A 269 13.47 8.62 14.44
CA PRO A 269 12.20 8.95 13.81
C PRO A 269 12.08 8.61 12.32
N ASP A 270 13.17 8.57 11.55
CA ASP A 270 13.14 8.15 10.13
C ASP A 270 12.87 6.66 9.96
N GLN A 271 13.10 5.83 11.01
CA GLN A 271 12.82 4.39 10.96
C GLN A 271 11.35 4.09 10.63
N ARG A 272 10.43 5.00 11.00
CA ARG A 272 9.00 4.96 10.64
C ARG A 272 8.78 4.72 9.14
N ARG A 273 9.51 5.44 8.29
CA ARG A 273 9.39 5.32 6.82
C ARG A 273 10.04 4.04 6.27
N ARG A 274 10.64 3.21 7.13
CA ARG A 274 11.32 1.97 6.76
C ARG A 274 10.83 0.77 7.57
N LEU A 275 9.74 0.92 8.30
CA LEU A 275 9.10 -0.13 9.09
C LEU A 275 7.85 -0.63 8.36
N LEU A 276 7.76 -1.94 8.13
CA LEU A 276 6.59 -2.63 7.59
C LEU A 276 6.10 -3.71 8.55
N TRP A 277 4.85 -3.58 8.99
CA TRP A 277 4.08 -4.63 9.66
C TRP A 277 3.35 -5.46 8.61
N ASN A 278 3.77 -6.71 8.42
CA ASN A 278 3.19 -7.61 7.45
C ASN A 278 2.36 -8.70 8.14
N PHE A 279 1.08 -8.77 7.81
CA PHE A 279 0.11 -9.76 8.26
C PHE A 279 -0.30 -10.61 7.04
N PRO A 280 0.53 -11.59 6.63
CA PRO A 280 0.34 -12.32 5.38
C PRO A 280 -0.92 -13.19 5.39
N ASP A 281 -1.27 -13.76 6.55
CA ASP A 281 -2.28 -14.82 6.65
C ASP A 281 -3.58 -14.36 7.35
N ALA A 282 -3.57 -13.19 7.98
CA ALA A 282 -4.64 -12.76 8.89
C ALA A 282 -5.98 -12.56 8.18
N THR A 283 -6.95 -13.42 8.50
CA THR A 283 -8.36 -13.28 8.11
C THR A 283 -9.14 -12.36 9.04
N ALA A 284 -8.66 -12.17 10.27
CA ALA A 284 -9.17 -11.19 11.23
C ALA A 284 -8.01 -10.49 11.91
N LEU A 285 -7.95 -9.16 11.81
CA LEU A 285 -6.90 -8.36 12.41
C LEU A 285 -7.52 -7.24 13.24
N THR A 286 -7.11 -7.12 14.50
CA THR A 286 -7.43 -5.98 15.36
C THR A 286 -6.17 -5.18 15.61
N LEU A 287 -6.19 -3.90 15.26
CA LEU A 287 -5.15 -2.92 15.57
C LEU A 287 -5.74 -1.89 16.53
N THR A 288 -5.32 -1.92 17.79
CA THR A 288 -5.88 -1.12 18.88
C THR A 288 -4.78 -0.64 19.82
N GLY A 289 -5.14 0.18 20.81
CA GLY A 289 -4.25 0.65 21.85
C GLY A 289 -4.20 2.16 21.93
N ALA A 290 -3.49 2.67 22.94
CA ALA A 290 -3.33 4.09 23.21
C ALA A 290 -2.29 4.76 22.29
N ALA A 291 -1.26 4.01 21.88
CA ALA A 291 -0.20 4.53 21.04
C ALA A 291 -0.64 4.80 19.60
N GLU A 292 0.07 5.73 18.96
CA GLU A 292 0.12 5.81 17.52
C GLU A 292 1.04 4.69 17.00
N LEU A 293 0.59 3.95 15.97
CA LEU A 293 1.41 2.91 15.37
C LEU A 293 2.37 3.54 14.36
N GLU A 294 3.65 3.26 14.55
CA GLU A 294 4.70 3.69 13.64
C GLU A 294 4.91 2.70 12.50
N GLY A 295 5.05 3.22 11.28
CA GLY A 295 5.35 2.42 10.09
C GLY A 295 4.14 1.99 9.28
N SER A 296 4.42 1.38 8.13
CA SER A 296 3.42 0.94 7.18
C SER A 296 2.85 -0.43 7.56
N VAL A 297 1.61 -0.69 7.17
CA VAL A 297 0.88 -1.93 7.44
C VAL A 297 0.47 -2.58 6.11
N LEU A 298 0.75 -3.88 5.98
CA LEU A 298 0.31 -4.73 4.88
C LEU A 298 -0.46 -5.93 5.42
N VAL A 299 -1.73 -6.07 5.00
CA VAL A 299 -2.56 -7.23 5.28
C VAL A 299 -2.82 -7.97 3.98
N GLY A 300 -2.13 -9.10 3.80
CA GLY A 300 -2.05 -9.80 2.51
C GLY A 300 -3.29 -10.61 2.16
N GLN A 301 -4.11 -11.01 3.15
CA GLN A 301 -5.22 -11.94 2.94
C GLN A 301 -6.47 -11.26 2.35
N PRO A 302 -6.93 -11.62 1.14
CA PRO A 302 -8.11 -11.01 0.52
C PRO A 302 -9.42 -11.18 1.30
N ALA A 303 -9.52 -12.23 2.11
CA ALA A 303 -10.68 -12.49 2.97
C ALA A 303 -10.61 -11.72 4.30
N SER A 304 -9.55 -10.94 4.54
CA SER A 304 -9.33 -10.27 5.81
C SER A 304 -10.42 -9.25 6.14
N VAL A 305 -10.76 -9.17 7.42
CA VAL A 305 -11.42 -7.99 8.01
C VAL A 305 -10.46 -7.41 9.04
N THR A 306 -9.96 -6.21 8.75
CA THR A 306 -9.12 -5.42 9.67
C THR A 306 -9.99 -4.42 10.43
N THR A 307 -9.93 -4.44 11.75
CA THR A 307 -10.54 -3.44 12.64
C THR A 307 -9.43 -2.56 13.22
N LEU A 308 -9.50 -1.27 12.95
CA LEU A 308 -8.50 -0.29 13.34
C LEU A 308 -9.12 0.74 14.30
N SER A 309 -8.61 0.79 15.53
CA SER A 309 -9.01 1.75 16.58
C SER A 309 -7.85 2.51 17.23
N LEU A 310 -6.62 2.30 16.74
CA LEU A 310 -5.43 3.06 17.14
C LEU A 310 -5.64 4.57 16.97
N SER A 311 -5.05 5.36 17.86
CA SER A 311 -5.08 6.83 17.80
C SER A 311 -4.55 7.37 16.46
N ALA A 312 -3.49 6.74 15.92
CA ALA A 312 -3.10 6.94 14.53
C ALA A 312 -2.29 5.77 13.95
N VAL A 313 -2.20 5.71 12.63
CA VAL A 313 -1.14 4.98 11.90
C VAL A 313 -0.27 5.99 11.17
N ASN A 314 1.02 6.00 11.47
CA ASN A 314 2.03 6.87 10.89
C ASN A 314 2.78 6.15 9.76
N GLY A 315 2.11 5.92 8.64
CA GLY A 315 2.60 5.11 7.53
C GLY A 315 1.51 4.83 6.50
N ARG A 316 1.83 3.97 5.54
CA ARG A 316 0.85 3.46 4.56
C ARG A 316 0.01 2.36 5.18
N LEU A 317 -1.25 2.24 4.79
CA LEU A 317 -2.09 1.11 5.18
C LEU A 317 -2.67 0.44 3.96
N TYR A 318 -2.23 -0.80 3.71
CA TYR A 318 -2.67 -1.63 2.61
C TYR A 318 -3.30 -2.92 3.12
N THR A 319 -4.54 -3.16 2.74
CA THR A 319 -5.21 -4.44 2.98
C THR A 319 -5.81 -4.98 1.69
N ALA A 320 -5.51 -6.23 1.37
CA ALA A 320 -6.21 -6.94 0.28
C ALA A 320 -7.67 -7.26 0.65
N GLY A 321 -8.01 -7.18 1.93
CA GLY A 321 -9.34 -7.40 2.49
C GLY A 321 -10.10 -6.10 2.77
N SER A 322 -11.01 -6.16 3.74
CA SER A 322 -11.85 -5.04 4.17
C SER A 322 -11.25 -4.34 5.40
N LEU A 323 -11.59 -3.06 5.56
CA LEU A 323 -11.16 -2.22 6.69
C LEU A 323 -12.37 -1.64 7.41
N THR A 324 -12.40 -1.74 8.73
CA THR A 324 -13.25 -0.95 9.62
C THR A 324 -12.37 0.00 10.41
N HIS A 325 -12.43 1.29 10.09
CA HIS A 325 -11.78 2.34 10.87
C HIS A 325 -12.77 2.89 11.89
N THR A 326 -12.43 2.76 13.17
CA THR A 326 -13.33 3.00 14.29
C THR A 326 -12.58 3.70 15.43
N SER A 327 -13.28 4.03 16.52
CA SER A 327 -12.68 4.49 17.77
C SER A 327 -12.90 3.54 18.94
N ALA A 328 -13.53 2.37 18.72
CA ALA A 328 -13.84 1.38 19.76
C ALA A 328 -14.53 1.98 21.02
N GLY A 329 -15.32 3.04 20.87
CA GLY A 329 -15.97 3.74 21.98
C GLY A 329 -15.21 4.97 22.51
N GLU A 330 -13.94 5.14 22.15
CA GLU A 330 -13.09 6.28 22.55
C GLU A 330 -13.60 7.60 21.98
N SER A 331 -13.22 8.72 22.62
CA SER A 331 -13.73 10.08 22.36
C SER A 331 -13.60 10.55 20.90
N GLY A 332 -12.67 9.96 20.13
CA GLY A 332 -12.45 10.21 18.71
C GLY A 332 -11.02 10.62 18.42
N GLY A 333 -10.75 10.94 17.15
CA GLY A 333 -9.44 11.43 16.71
C GLY A 333 -8.56 10.40 16.00
N GLN A 334 -9.06 9.18 15.79
CA GLN A 334 -8.33 8.12 15.07
C GLN A 334 -8.04 8.55 13.63
N GLN A 335 -6.76 8.49 13.24
CA GLN A 335 -6.22 9.04 11.99
C GLN A 335 -5.39 8.01 11.22
N LEU A 336 -5.47 8.03 9.89
CA LEU A 336 -4.52 7.37 9.00
C LEU A 336 -3.65 8.43 8.36
N ARG A 337 -2.39 8.58 8.79
CA ARG A 337 -1.52 9.69 8.37
C ARG A 337 -0.54 9.29 7.30
N ALA A 338 -0.33 10.17 6.32
CA ALA A 338 0.39 9.84 5.11
C ALA A 338 1.91 9.97 5.29
N TYR A 339 2.57 8.84 5.58
CA TYR A 339 4.03 8.73 5.52
C TYR A 339 4.45 7.69 4.49
N PRO A 340 5.47 7.97 3.67
CA PRO A 340 5.91 7.04 2.64
C PRO A 340 6.64 5.84 3.27
N PHE A 341 6.78 4.79 2.47
CA PHE A 341 7.65 3.66 2.76
C PHE A 341 8.85 3.68 1.82
N ASP A 342 10.00 4.05 2.35
CA ASP A 342 11.28 4.18 1.64
C ASP A 342 12.22 2.99 1.91
N GLY A 343 11.70 1.94 2.55
CA GLY A 343 12.41 0.71 2.85
C GLY A 343 12.59 -0.20 1.63
N GLU A 344 13.55 -1.10 1.75
CA GLU A 344 13.88 -2.13 0.77
C GLU A 344 13.51 -3.50 1.35
N LEU A 345 12.57 -4.17 0.70
CA LEU A 345 11.98 -5.45 1.09
C LEU A 345 12.57 -6.60 0.25
N PRO A 346 12.33 -7.87 0.61
CA PRO A 346 12.77 -8.97 -0.24
C PRO A 346 12.23 -8.86 -1.67
N ASP A 347 13.08 -9.09 -2.67
CA ASP A 347 12.71 -9.06 -4.08
C ASP A 347 11.74 -10.19 -4.43
N CYS A 348 10.52 -9.78 -4.78
CA CYS A 348 9.41 -10.64 -5.14
C CYS A 348 9.17 -10.69 -6.67
N SER A 349 10.13 -10.24 -7.49
CA SER A 349 9.98 -10.09 -8.95
C SER A 349 9.81 -11.40 -9.74
N ALA A 350 9.92 -12.56 -9.10
CA ALA A 350 9.45 -13.81 -9.69
C ALA A 350 7.91 -13.88 -9.77
N SER A 351 7.20 -13.21 -8.85
CA SER A 351 5.73 -13.07 -8.88
C SER A 351 5.30 -11.96 -9.87
N SER A 352 6.05 -10.86 -9.98
CA SER A 352 5.71 -9.73 -10.86
C SER A 352 5.94 -9.99 -12.36
N ARG A 353 6.75 -11.00 -12.73
CA ARG A 353 7.01 -11.34 -14.14
C ARG A 353 5.78 -11.84 -14.91
N ARG A 354 4.68 -12.21 -14.24
CA ARG A 354 3.40 -12.53 -14.91
C ARG A 354 2.61 -11.28 -15.31
N ALA A 355 2.78 -10.14 -14.63
CA ALA A 355 2.10 -8.88 -14.96
C ALA A 355 2.81 -8.09 -16.07
N ALA A 356 4.16 -8.11 -16.11
CA ALA A 356 4.94 -7.31 -17.05
C ALA A 356 4.81 -7.71 -18.53
N VAL A 357 4.35 -8.93 -18.86
CA VAL A 357 4.19 -9.37 -20.26
C VAL A 357 2.96 -8.74 -20.93
N GLN A 358 2.03 -8.14 -20.18
CA GLN A 358 0.87 -7.47 -20.77
C GLN A 358 1.02 -5.94 -20.94
N ALA A 359 2.00 -5.31 -20.30
CA ALA A 359 2.17 -3.85 -20.35
C ALA A 359 3.11 -3.33 -21.46
N VAL A 360 3.85 -4.20 -22.15
CA VAL A 360 4.76 -3.80 -23.25
C VAL A 360 4.50 -4.62 -24.51
N ALA A 361 3.33 -4.42 -25.12
CA ALA A 361 3.20 -4.55 -26.57
C ALA A 361 2.90 -3.14 -27.11
N PRO A 362 3.85 -2.48 -27.80
CA PRO A 362 3.54 -1.26 -28.52
C PRO A 362 2.45 -1.58 -29.56
N ARG A 363 1.31 -0.90 -29.49
CA ARG A 363 0.40 -0.81 -30.64
C ARG A 363 1.22 -0.25 -31.79
N SER A 364 1.45 -1.06 -32.82
CA SER A 364 2.05 -0.62 -34.06
C SER A 364 1.25 0.56 -34.62
N ALA A 365 1.94 1.68 -34.81
CA ALA A 365 1.40 2.86 -35.47
C ALA A 365 0.96 2.50 -36.91
N PRO A 366 -0.08 3.15 -37.47
CA PRO A 366 -0.45 2.93 -38.85
C PRO A 366 0.68 3.44 -39.77
N GLU A 367 1.03 2.59 -40.74
CA GLU A 367 2.09 2.79 -41.72
C GLU A 367 1.86 4.07 -42.56
N PRO A 368 2.90 4.88 -42.84
CA PRO A 368 2.74 6.07 -43.66
C PRO A 368 2.51 5.69 -45.13
N ARG A 369 1.51 6.30 -45.76
CA ARG A 369 1.27 6.15 -47.21
C ARG A 369 2.48 6.69 -47.98
N PRO A 370 2.96 6.01 -49.03
CA PRO A 370 4.04 6.53 -49.85
C PRO A 370 3.58 7.75 -50.65
N SER A 371 4.32 8.85 -50.53
CA SER A 371 4.24 9.99 -51.44
C SER A 371 4.82 9.61 -52.81
N LEU A 372 4.09 9.94 -53.87
CA LEU A 372 4.55 9.81 -55.25
C LEU A 372 5.77 10.74 -55.49
N PRO A 373 6.79 10.30 -56.25
CA PRO A 373 7.90 11.17 -56.61
C PRO A 373 7.47 12.19 -57.67
N ASP A 374 7.77 13.46 -57.40
CA ASP A 374 7.81 14.53 -58.38
C ASP A 374 8.79 14.18 -59.51
N THR A 375 8.27 13.85 -60.68
CA THR A 375 9.04 13.84 -61.93
C THR A 375 8.77 15.14 -62.68
N GLY A 376 9.40 16.21 -62.20
CA GLY A 376 9.50 17.46 -62.93
C GLY A 376 10.40 17.30 -64.15
N ALA A 377 9.81 17.12 -65.34
CA ALA A 377 10.48 17.37 -66.61
C ALA A 377 9.86 18.61 -67.27
N ARG A 378 10.55 19.75 -67.12
CA ARG A 378 10.37 20.92 -67.98
C ARG A 378 11.24 20.77 -69.22
N GLY A 379 10.64 20.99 -70.40
CA GLY A 379 11.28 21.09 -71.71
C GLY A 379 11.04 19.85 -72.57
N GLY A 380 10.53 19.89 -73.80
CA GLY A 380 10.12 20.97 -74.67
C GLY A 380 9.82 20.37 -76.05
N ALA A 381 8.69 20.78 -76.65
CA ALA A 381 8.30 20.76 -78.06
C ALA A 381 8.40 19.45 -78.89
N TRP A 382 7.29 19.04 -79.52
CA TRP A 382 7.03 19.14 -80.98
C TRP A 382 5.82 18.24 -81.38
N LEU A 383 5.00 18.76 -82.32
CA LEU A 383 4.07 18.04 -83.24
C LEU A 383 2.75 17.52 -82.61
N LEU A 384 1.51 17.74 -83.07
CA LEU A 384 0.80 18.27 -84.26
C LEU A 384 -0.60 18.70 -83.72
N GLY A 385 -1.26 19.79 -84.13
CA GLY A 385 -1.89 19.97 -85.44
C GLY A 385 -3.40 19.61 -85.42
N GLY A 386 -4.26 20.61 -85.21
CA GLY A 386 -5.53 20.75 -85.95
C GLY A 386 -6.87 20.29 -85.34
N ILE A 387 -7.84 21.21 -85.43
CA ILE A 387 -9.28 21.07 -85.78
C ILE A 387 -10.28 21.62 -84.74
N ALA A 388 -10.80 22.81 -85.08
CA ALA A 388 -12.19 23.32 -85.06
C ALA A 388 -13.21 22.71 -84.06
N ALA A 389 -13.78 23.49 -83.13
CA ALA A 389 -14.89 24.46 -83.29
C ALA A 389 -16.29 23.84 -83.45
N ALA A 390 -17.21 24.15 -82.51
CA ALA A 390 -18.62 24.50 -82.76
C ALA A 390 -19.42 24.83 -81.47
N LEU A 391 -19.84 26.10 -81.36
CA LEU A 391 -21.20 26.61 -81.05
C LEU A 391 -21.92 26.38 -79.70
N LEU A 392 -21.91 27.46 -78.89
CA LEU A 392 -23.03 28.24 -78.29
C LEU A 392 -24.48 27.68 -78.31
N ALA A 393 -25.20 27.73 -77.17
CA ALA A 393 -26.25 28.75 -76.87
C ALA A 393 -27.35 28.30 -75.86
N ALA A 394 -27.81 29.28 -75.06
CA ALA A 394 -29.11 29.42 -74.34
C ALA A 394 -29.42 28.49 -73.14
N GLY A 395 -30.08 28.89 -72.04
CA GLY A 395 -30.70 30.14 -71.61
C GLY A 395 -31.47 29.92 -70.28
N THR A 396 -31.36 30.86 -69.34
CA THR A 396 -32.41 31.46 -68.46
C THR A 396 -33.57 30.63 -67.85
N THR A 397 -33.59 30.59 -66.51
CA THR A 397 -34.67 30.86 -65.51
C THR A 397 -35.98 30.04 -65.34
N LEU A 398 -36.25 29.78 -64.03
CA LEU A 398 -37.52 29.91 -63.26
C LEU A 398 -38.58 28.77 -63.15
N VAL A 399 -39.31 28.87 -62.01
CA VAL A 399 -40.54 28.18 -61.49
C VAL A 399 -40.23 27.15 -60.39
N VAL A 400 -40.45 27.36 -59.07
CA VAL A 400 -41.55 27.85 -58.20
C VAL A 400 -42.68 26.82 -57.95
N THR A 401 -42.83 26.47 -56.65
CA THR A 401 -44.00 25.94 -55.90
C THR A 401 -44.54 24.51 -56.16
N ALA A 402 -44.68 23.72 -55.09
CA ALA A 402 -45.99 23.47 -54.47
C ALA A 402 -45.87 22.77 -53.10
N ARG A 403 -46.87 23.05 -52.26
CA ARG A 403 -46.96 22.83 -50.82
C ARG A 403 -48.02 21.76 -50.56
N ARG A 404 -47.84 21.01 -49.46
CA ARG A 404 -48.87 20.50 -48.53
C ARG A 404 -49.72 19.25 -48.86
N ALA A 405 -49.62 18.34 -47.87
CA ALA A 405 -50.70 17.65 -47.14
C ALA A 405 -51.40 16.44 -47.79
N ARG A 406 -51.41 15.33 -47.04
CA ARG A 406 -52.61 14.54 -46.74
C ARG A 406 -52.48 13.82 -45.38
N ARG A 407 -53.48 14.06 -44.53
CA ARG A 407 -53.87 13.29 -43.32
C ARG A 407 -55.05 12.37 -43.70
N ARG A 408 -55.35 11.43 -42.79
CA ARG A 408 -56.49 10.50 -42.67
C ARG A 408 -56.20 9.12 -43.28
N TYR A 409 -56.40 8.00 -42.59
CA TYR A 409 -57.34 7.70 -41.49
C TYR A 409 -56.70 7.56 -40.11
#